data_AF-A0A2A7B410-F1
#
_entry.id   AF-A0A2A7B410-F1
#
_cell.length_a   1.000
_cell.length_b   1.000
_cell.length_c   1.000
_cell.angle_alpha   90.00
_cell.angle_beta   90.00
_cell.angle_gamma   90.00
#
_symmetry.space_group_name_H-M   'P 1'
#
loop_
_entity.id
_entity.type
_entity.pdbx_description
1 polymer ?
#
loop_
_entity_poly.entity_id
_entity_poly.type
_entity_poly.pdbx_seq_one_letter_code
_entity_poly.pdbx_strand_id
1 'polypeptide(L)'
;MNVNELLDTIEDALEESAGMPLSGGKRIVDVEQIRDYLDEIRQNLPVELRQAQSIVSDRAQLIDSANAQAQAIVKKAEDRARILVSEAEIVKAAQQRASEIVSAAQTEARTVRQTVTDYCDNMLKTTEETMAENAAQVRNVRANLRQTPRKPQ
;
A
#
# COMPACT_ATOMS: atom_id res chain seq x y z
N MET A 1 -23.09 21.72 -48.30
CA MET A 1 -22.25 22.66 -47.53
C MET A 1 -22.43 22.36 -46.05
N ASN A 2 -21.43 22.61 -45.21
CA ASN A 2 -21.66 22.67 -43.76
C ASN A 2 -22.56 23.88 -43.44
N VAL A 3 -23.28 23.86 -42.33
CA VAL A 3 -24.07 25.00 -41.85
C VAL A 3 -23.29 26.32 -41.87
N ASN A 4 -21.99 26.32 -41.52
CA ASN A 4 -21.17 27.53 -41.57
C ASN A 4 -20.99 28.04 -43.01
N GLU A 5 -20.73 27.16 -43.97
CA GLU A 5 -20.55 27.55 -45.37
C GLU A 5 -21.86 28.10 -45.97
N LEU A 6 -23.02 27.59 -45.54
CA LEU A 6 -24.33 28.12 -45.93
C LEU A 6 -24.59 29.51 -45.32
N LEU A 7 -24.16 29.73 -44.08
CA LEU A 7 -24.24 31.04 -43.43
C LEU A 7 -23.34 32.06 -44.15
N ASP A 8 -22.10 31.68 -44.46
CA ASP A 8 -21.16 32.51 -45.22
C ASP A 8 -21.73 32.85 -46.61
N THR A 9 -22.34 31.88 -47.29
CA THR A 9 -22.98 32.10 -48.61
C THR A 9 -24.17 33.06 -48.54
N ILE A 10 -24.97 32.98 -47.46
CA ILE A 10 -26.05 33.94 -47.21
C ILE A 10 -25.48 35.33 -46.95
N GLU A 11 -24.42 35.45 -46.13
CA GLU A 11 -23.75 36.72 -45.85
C GLU A 11 -23.21 37.36 -47.13
N ASP A 12 -22.48 36.60 -47.95
CA ASP A 12 -21.97 37.05 -49.24
C ASP A 12 -23.10 37.51 -50.18
N ALA A 13 -24.18 36.74 -50.29
CA ALA A 13 -25.33 37.10 -51.13
C ALA A 13 -26.02 38.39 -50.66
N LEU A 14 -26.07 38.64 -49.35
CA LEU A 14 -26.59 39.88 -48.78
C LEU A 14 -25.62 41.05 -48.97
N GLU A 15 -24.31 40.82 -48.92
CA GLU A 15 -23.27 41.83 -49.14
C GLU A 15 -23.12 42.26 -50.61
N GLU A 16 -23.27 41.33 -51.55
CA GLU A 16 -23.15 41.58 -52.99
C GLU A 16 -24.45 42.12 -53.63
N SER A 17 -25.57 42.03 -52.90
CA SER A 17 -26.89 42.42 -53.41
C SER A 17 -26.95 43.87 -53.90
N ALA A 18 -27.63 44.08 -55.03
CA ALA A 18 -27.77 45.39 -55.66
C ALA A 18 -28.61 46.34 -54.79
N GLY A 19 -28.08 47.53 -54.51
CA GLY A 19 -28.80 48.57 -53.77
C GLY A 19 -29.88 49.24 -54.62
N MET A 20 -31.06 49.47 -54.05
CA MET A 20 -32.17 50.13 -54.75
C MET A 20 -32.11 51.66 -54.55
N PRO A 21 -32.07 52.49 -55.62
CA PRO A 21 -31.96 53.94 -55.50
C PRO A 21 -33.21 54.55 -54.83
N LEU A 22 -32.99 55.61 -54.03
CA LEU A 22 -34.03 56.32 -53.25
C LEU A 22 -34.79 55.47 -52.22
N SER A 23 -34.33 54.25 -51.91
CA SER A 23 -35.02 53.31 -51.01
C SER A 23 -34.59 53.37 -49.54
N GLY A 24 -33.61 54.21 -49.20
CA GLY A 24 -33.05 54.29 -47.85
C GLY A 24 -32.15 53.10 -47.48
N GLY A 25 -31.44 52.52 -48.45
CA GLY A 25 -30.47 51.43 -48.21
C GLY A 25 -31.02 50.02 -48.37
N LYS A 26 -32.21 49.83 -48.95
CA LYS A 26 -32.75 48.50 -49.26
C LYS A 26 -31.97 47.87 -50.41
N ARG A 27 -31.79 46.55 -50.35
CA ARG A 27 -31.09 45.76 -51.37
C ARG A 27 -32.01 44.70 -51.96
N ILE A 28 -31.76 44.34 -53.22
CA ILE A 28 -32.53 43.34 -53.95
C ILE A 28 -31.85 41.98 -53.77
N VAL A 29 -32.58 41.02 -53.24
CA VAL A 29 -32.07 39.67 -52.93
C VAL A 29 -33.08 38.65 -53.46
N ASP A 30 -32.56 37.51 -53.94
CA ASP A 30 -33.39 36.36 -54.28
C ASP A 30 -33.88 35.68 -52.99
N VAL A 31 -35.17 35.85 -52.71
CA VAL A 31 -35.80 35.33 -51.49
C VAL A 31 -35.95 33.80 -51.54
N GLU A 32 -36.07 33.21 -52.72
CA GLU A 32 -36.16 31.75 -52.87
C GLU A 32 -34.81 31.11 -52.57
N GLN A 33 -33.73 31.65 -53.14
CA GLN A 33 -32.37 31.17 -52.88
C GLN A 33 -31.98 31.25 -51.39
N ILE A 34 -32.26 32.36 -50.72
CA ILE A 34 -31.99 32.51 -49.28
C ILE A 34 -32.87 31.56 -48.45
N ARG A 35 -34.12 31.33 -48.84
CA ARG A 35 -34.98 30.35 -48.17
C ARG A 35 -34.44 28.94 -48.28
N ASP A 36 -33.94 28.54 -49.45
CA ASP A 36 -33.37 27.22 -49.66
C ASP A 36 -32.16 26.98 -48.75
N TYR A 37 -31.26 27.96 -48.64
CA TYR A 37 -30.13 27.89 -47.72
C TYR A 37 -30.56 27.82 -46.25
N LEU A 38 -31.54 28.62 -45.84
CA LEU A 38 -32.09 28.57 -44.47
C LEU A 38 -32.77 27.24 -44.15
N ASP A 39 -33.42 26.62 -45.13
CA ASP A 39 -34.07 25.31 -44.98
C ASP A 39 -33.03 24.19 -44.89
N GLU A 40 -31.93 24.27 -45.64
CA GLU A 40 -30.80 23.34 -45.54
C GLU A 40 -30.09 23.46 -44.17
N ILE A 41 -29.86 24.68 -43.68
CA ILE A 41 -29.36 24.94 -42.31
C ILE A 41 -30.31 24.33 -41.28
N ARG A 42 -31.62 24.57 -41.40
CA ARG A 42 -32.62 24.06 -40.43
C ARG A 42 -32.68 22.53 -40.40
N GLN A 43 -32.42 21.87 -41.52
CA GLN A 43 -32.38 20.40 -41.61
C GLN A 43 -31.09 19.82 -41.02
N ASN A 44 -29.94 20.46 -41.26
CA ASN A 44 -28.63 19.91 -40.93
C ASN A 44 -28.13 20.29 -39.53
N LEU A 45 -28.39 21.52 -39.06
CA LEU A 45 -27.91 22.02 -37.77
C LEU A 45 -28.32 21.15 -36.56
N PRO A 46 -29.56 20.63 -36.46
CA PRO A 46 -29.93 19.75 -35.35
C PRO A 46 -29.14 18.44 -35.31
N VAL A 47 -28.71 17.93 -36.47
CA VAL A 47 -27.91 16.70 -36.56
C VAL A 47 -26.50 16.96 -36.05
N GLU A 48 -25.87 18.05 -36.50
CA GLU A 48 -24.53 18.45 -36.08
C GLU A 48 -24.46 18.74 -34.57
N LEU A 49 -25.47 19.42 -34.02
CA LEU A 49 -25.55 19.68 -32.57
C LEU A 49 -25.69 18.38 -31.76
N ARG A 50 -26.51 17.42 -32.21
CA ARG A 50 -26.62 16.11 -31.55
C ARG A 50 -25.30 15.34 -31.60
N GLN A 51 -24.60 15.39 -32.74
CA GLN A 51 -23.31 14.75 -32.88
C GLN A 51 -22.27 15.36 -31.94
N ALA A 52 -22.20 16.69 -31.84
CA ALA A 52 -21.31 17.38 -30.90
C ALA A 52 -21.62 17.00 -29.44
N GLN A 53 -22.90 16.95 -29.07
CA GLN A 53 -23.32 16.51 -27.73
C GLN A 53 -22.92 15.06 -27.44
N SER A 54 -23.07 14.15 -28.41
CA SER A 54 -22.63 12.76 -28.29
C SER A 54 -21.12 12.69 -28.04
N ILE A 55 -20.31 13.38 -28.84
CA ILE A 55 -18.85 13.40 -28.70
C ILE A 55 -18.43 13.87 -27.30
N VAL A 56 -19.09 14.90 -26.76
CA VAL A 56 -18.82 15.39 -25.41
C VAL A 56 -19.18 14.34 -24.34
N SER A 57 -20.33 13.68 -24.49
CA SER A 57 -20.76 12.61 -23.58
C SER A 57 -19.81 11.40 -23.62
N ASP A 58 -19.46 10.94 -24.82
CA ASP A 58 -18.57 9.80 -25.05
C ASP A 58 -17.18 10.07 -24.46
N ARG A 59 -16.69 11.31 -24.57
CA ARG A 59 -15.42 11.73 -23.94
C ARG A 59 -15.45 11.59 -22.42
N ALA A 60 -16.54 11.98 -21.76
CA ALA A 60 -16.67 11.83 -20.31
C ALA A 60 -16.63 10.36 -19.91
N GLN A 61 -17.39 9.50 -20.60
CA GLN A 61 -17.41 8.06 -20.36
C GLN A 61 -16.04 7.42 -20.60
N LEU A 62 -15.31 7.84 -21.63
CA LEU A 62 -13.97 7.34 -21.92
C LEU A 62 -13.00 7.67 -20.78
N ILE A 63 -13.03 8.90 -20.26
CA ILE A 63 -12.18 9.31 -19.14
C ILE A 63 -12.51 8.50 -17.88
N ASP A 64 -13.78 8.31 -17.56
CA ASP A 64 -14.20 7.53 -16.39
C ASP A 64 -13.78 6.06 -16.50
N SER A 65 -13.95 5.45 -17.67
CA SER A 65 -13.47 4.09 -17.96
C SER A 65 -11.94 4.00 -17.84
N ALA A 66 -11.20 4.97 -18.38
CA ALA A 66 -9.74 4.99 -18.28
C ALA A 66 -9.27 5.11 -16.82
N ASN A 67 -9.93 5.97 -16.03
CA ASN A 67 -9.65 6.11 -14.59
C ASN A 67 -9.93 4.81 -13.82
N ALA A 68 -11.06 4.15 -14.09
CA ALA A 68 -11.41 2.88 -13.47
C ALA A 68 -10.39 1.78 -13.81
N GLN A 69 -9.96 1.70 -15.08
CA GLN A 69 -8.93 0.76 -15.52
C GLN A 69 -7.58 1.05 -14.87
N ALA A 70 -7.16 2.32 -14.80
CA ALA A 70 -5.92 2.71 -14.14
C ALA A 70 -5.92 2.32 -12.65
N GLN A 71 -7.01 2.59 -11.93
CA GLN A 71 -7.16 2.18 -10.53
C GLN A 71 -7.10 0.66 -10.36
N ALA A 72 -7.72 -0.10 -11.26
CA ALA A 72 -7.66 -1.56 -11.25
C ALA A 72 -6.24 -2.09 -11.48
N ILE A 73 -5.48 -1.47 -12.38
CA ILE A 73 -4.07 -1.82 -12.65
C ILE A 73 -3.21 -1.57 -11.41
N VAL A 74 -3.33 -0.38 -10.80
CA VAL A 74 -2.57 -0.02 -9.59
C VAL A 74 -2.87 -1.01 -8.47
N LYS A 75 -4.15 -1.27 -8.19
CA LYS A 75 -4.55 -2.22 -7.14
C LYS A 75 -3.98 -3.62 -7.39
N LYS A 76 -4.05 -4.11 -8.63
CA LYS A 76 -3.48 -5.41 -9.01
C LYS A 76 -1.96 -5.46 -8.85
N ALA A 77 -1.27 -4.36 -9.15
CA ALA A 77 0.18 -4.24 -8.97
C ALA A 77 0.56 -4.25 -7.48
N GLU A 78 -0.17 -3.50 -6.64
CA GLU A 78 0.03 -3.49 -5.19
C GLU A 78 -0.20 -4.86 -4.55
N ASP A 79 -1.27 -5.55 -4.94
CA ASP A 79 -1.56 -6.91 -4.47
C ASP A 79 -0.43 -7.88 -4.86
N ARG A 80 0.05 -7.80 -6.09
CA ARG A 80 1.17 -8.62 -6.56
C ARG A 80 2.48 -8.28 -5.84
N ALA A 81 2.74 -7.01 -5.57
CA ALA A 81 3.90 -6.58 -4.81
C ALA A 81 3.87 -7.12 -3.37
N ARG A 82 2.70 -7.09 -2.71
CA ARG A 82 2.53 -7.70 -1.37
C ARG A 82 2.84 -9.20 -1.38
N ILE A 83 2.33 -9.93 -2.36
CA ILE A 83 2.60 -11.35 -2.52
C ILE A 83 4.10 -11.58 -2.73
N LEU A 84 4.72 -10.86 -3.68
CA LEU A 84 6.15 -11.00 -3.97
C LEU A 84 7.04 -10.65 -2.77
N VAL A 85 6.69 -9.67 -1.94
CA VAL A 85 7.43 -9.36 -0.71
C VAL A 85 7.27 -10.47 0.32
N SER A 86 6.07 -11.03 0.47
CA SER A 86 5.83 -12.15 1.39
C SER A 86 6.48 -13.45 0.93
N GLU A 87 6.53 -13.68 -0.38
CA GLU A 87 7.16 -14.85 -1.02
C GLU A 87 8.65 -14.64 -1.25
N ALA A 88 9.15 -13.41 -1.18
CA ALA A 88 10.56 -13.13 -1.36
C ALA A 88 11.32 -13.98 -0.36
N GLU A 89 12.24 -14.78 -0.90
CA GLU A 89 13.18 -15.64 -0.16
C GLU A 89 13.82 -14.91 1.04
N ILE A 90 13.92 -13.58 1.00
CA ILE A 90 14.36 -12.74 2.11
C ILE A 90 13.47 -12.89 3.36
N VAL A 91 12.14 -12.84 3.24
CA VAL A 91 11.23 -12.98 4.40
C VAL A 91 11.30 -14.40 4.96
N LYS A 92 11.34 -15.41 4.08
CA LYS A 92 11.49 -16.81 4.48
C LYS A 92 12.83 -17.08 5.17
N ALA A 93 13.93 -16.57 4.60
CA ALA A 93 15.26 -16.64 5.19
C ALA A 93 15.34 -15.88 6.52
N ALA A 94 14.68 -14.72 6.63
CA ALA A 94 14.59 -13.97 7.88
C ALA A 94 13.83 -14.75 8.96
N GLN A 95 12.69 -15.38 8.61
CA GLN A 95 11.94 -16.23 9.54
C GLN A 95 12.74 -17.46 9.98
N GLN A 96 13.41 -18.14 9.05
CA GLN A 96 14.27 -19.28 9.37
C GLN A 96 15.41 -18.87 10.31
N ARG A 97 16.10 -17.77 9.99
CA ARG A 97 17.18 -17.25 10.84
C ARG A 97 16.68 -16.82 12.22
N ALA A 98 15.50 -16.22 12.30
CA ALA A 98 14.87 -15.90 13.58
C ALA A 98 14.57 -17.18 14.40
N SER A 99 14.05 -18.23 13.77
CA SER A 99 13.82 -19.52 14.42
C SER A 99 15.12 -20.16 14.92
N GLU A 100 16.18 -20.09 14.13
CA GLU A 100 17.52 -20.58 14.52
C GLU A 100 18.07 -19.82 15.73
N ILE A 101 17.96 -18.48 15.73
CA ILE A 101 18.38 -17.64 16.87
C ILE A 101 17.60 -18.02 18.14
N VAL A 102 16.27 -18.18 18.05
CA VAL A 102 15.44 -18.55 19.21
C VAL A 102 15.82 -19.94 19.72
N SER A 103 16.03 -20.91 18.83
CA SER A 103 16.44 -22.27 19.20
C SER A 103 17.81 -22.29 19.87
N ALA A 104 18.77 -21.53 19.34
CA ALA A 104 20.11 -21.39 19.92
C ALA A 104 20.03 -20.76 21.32
N ALA A 105 19.29 -19.66 21.47
CA ALA A 105 19.09 -18.97 22.75
C ALA A 105 18.42 -19.88 23.79
N GLN A 106 17.42 -20.67 23.39
CA GLN A 106 16.76 -21.63 24.29
C GLN A 106 17.71 -22.75 24.73
N THR A 107 18.55 -23.24 23.81
CA THR A 107 19.55 -24.27 24.10
C THR A 107 20.60 -23.73 25.07
N GLU A 108 21.15 -22.55 24.79
CA GLU A 108 22.11 -21.88 25.66
C GLU A 108 21.52 -21.62 27.06
N ALA A 109 20.28 -21.12 27.14
CA ALA A 109 19.60 -20.91 28.42
C ALA A 109 19.39 -22.22 29.21
N ARG A 110 19.17 -23.35 28.54
CA ARG A 110 19.13 -24.67 29.20
C ARG A 110 20.51 -25.06 29.72
N THR A 111 21.54 -24.93 28.90
CA THR A 111 22.92 -25.24 29.28
C THR A 111 23.36 -24.41 30.48
N VAL A 112 23.13 -23.09 30.46
CA VAL A 112 23.47 -22.20 31.59
C VAL A 112 22.76 -22.63 32.87
N ARG A 113 21.46 -22.94 32.82
CA ARG A 113 20.73 -23.42 34.00
C ARG A 113 21.29 -24.72 34.54
N GLN A 114 21.64 -25.67 33.66
CA GLN A 114 22.24 -26.93 34.08
C GLN A 114 23.60 -26.69 34.75
N THR A 115 24.49 -25.93 34.11
CA THR A 115 25.81 -25.61 34.65
C THR A 115 25.73 -24.91 36.01
N VAL A 116 24.80 -23.98 36.19
CA VAL A 116 24.59 -23.30 37.48
C VAL A 116 24.08 -24.29 38.53
N THR A 117 23.15 -25.17 38.17
CA THR A 117 22.62 -26.20 39.08
C THR A 117 23.73 -27.13 39.54
N ASP A 118 24.53 -27.66 38.61
CA ASP A 118 25.64 -28.56 38.90
C ASP A 118 26.72 -27.88 39.75
N TYR A 119 26.98 -26.59 39.51
CA TYR A 119 27.91 -25.81 40.32
C TYR A 119 27.40 -25.63 41.76
N CYS A 120 26.13 -25.25 41.93
CA CYS A 120 25.51 -25.11 43.25
C CYS A 120 25.51 -26.43 44.01
N ASP A 121 25.19 -27.55 43.35
CA ASP A 121 25.18 -28.87 43.98
C ASP A 121 26.57 -29.29 44.48
N ASN A 122 27.60 -29.10 43.65
CA ASN A 122 28.99 -29.37 44.07
C ASN A 122 29.45 -28.50 45.24
N MET A 123 29.06 -27.23 45.25
CA MET A 123 29.39 -26.31 46.34
C MET A 123 28.69 -26.72 47.64
N LEU A 124 27.41 -27.11 47.57
CA LEU A 124 26.64 -27.60 48.71
C LEU A 124 27.22 -28.90 49.25
N LYS A 125 27.55 -29.85 48.37
CA LYS A 125 28.20 -31.11 48.74
C LYS A 125 29.51 -30.89 49.48
N THR A 126 30.39 -30.02 48.95
CA THR A 126 31.67 -29.68 49.58
C THR A 126 31.46 -29.05 50.97
N THR A 127 30.43 -28.21 51.10
CA THR A 127 30.06 -27.60 52.37
C THR A 127 29.56 -28.65 53.36
N GLU A 128 28.71 -29.58 52.93
CA GLU A 128 28.20 -30.68 53.75
C GLU A 128 29.34 -31.59 54.26
N GLU A 129 30.25 -32.00 53.39
CA GLU A 129 31.43 -32.80 53.74
C GLU A 129 32.28 -32.08 54.80
N THR A 130 32.57 -30.80 54.60
CA THR A 130 33.34 -29.97 55.54
C THR A 130 32.63 -29.86 56.91
N MET A 131 31.31 -29.69 56.91
CA MET A 131 30.53 -29.64 58.16
C MET A 131 30.53 -30.98 58.89
N ALA A 132 30.45 -32.10 58.16
CA ALA A 132 30.51 -33.43 58.74
C ALA A 132 31.87 -33.71 59.39
N GLU A 133 32.97 -33.33 58.73
CA GLU A 133 34.32 -33.41 59.28
C GLU A 133 34.47 -32.57 60.55
N ASN A 134 34.02 -31.30 60.52
CA ASN A 134 34.05 -30.41 61.69
C ASN A 134 33.25 -31.00 62.86
N ALA A 135 32.06 -31.56 62.59
CA ALA A 135 31.26 -32.21 63.62
C ALA A 135 31.97 -33.45 64.22
N ALA A 136 32.65 -34.24 63.39
CA ALA A 136 33.46 -35.38 63.85
C ALA A 136 34.63 -34.93 64.74
N GLN A 137 35.33 -33.87 64.37
CA GLN A 137 36.40 -33.27 65.19
C GLN A 137 35.87 -32.83 66.55
N VAL A 138 34.73 -32.13 66.61
CA VAL A 138 34.10 -31.72 67.88
C VAL A 138 33.73 -32.94 68.74
N ARG A 139 33.18 -34.01 68.14
CA ARG A 139 32.88 -35.25 68.88
C ARG A 139 34.15 -35.87 69.47
N ASN A 140 35.24 -35.93 68.71
CA ASN A 140 36.52 -36.45 69.18
C ASN A 140 37.09 -35.63 70.35
N VAL A 141 37.10 -34.29 70.25
CA VAL A 141 37.54 -33.41 71.34
C VAL A 141 36.69 -33.62 72.61
N ARG A 142 35.36 -33.72 72.47
CA ARG A 142 34.46 -34.00 73.60
C ARG A 142 34.72 -35.36 74.25
N ALA A 143 35.00 -36.39 73.45
CA ALA A 143 35.34 -37.73 73.95
C ALA A 143 36.65 -37.71 74.75
N ASN A 144 37.68 -37.03 74.24
CA ASN A 144 38.98 -36.90 74.91
C ASN A 144 38.87 -36.14 76.25
N LEU A 145 38.07 -35.07 76.32
CA LEU A 145 37.81 -34.35 77.58
C LEU A 145 37.11 -35.22 78.63
N ARG A 146 36.18 -36.09 78.22
CA ARG A 146 35.49 -37.02 79.12
C ARG A 146 36.41 -38.11 79.68
N GLN A 147 37.45 -38.49 78.94
CA GLN A 147 38.40 -39.51 79.36
C GLN A 147 39.52 -38.97 80.27
N THR A 148 39.68 -37.65 80.39
CA THR A 148 40.65 -37.05 81.32
C THR A 148 40.09 -37.12 82.75
N PRO A 149 40.65 -37.94 83.67
CA PRO A 149 40.15 -38.01 85.03
C PRO A 149 40.46 -36.68 85.74
N ARG A 150 39.46 -36.12 86.44
CA ARG A 150 39.68 -35.06 87.43
C ARG A 150 40.61 -35.65 88.49
N LYS A 151 41.90 -35.29 88.48
CA LYS A 151 42.79 -35.61 89.61
C LYS A 151 42.19 -34.95 90.86
N PRO A 152 41.81 -35.69 91.90
CA PRO A 152 41.56 -35.10 93.20
C PRO A 152 42.90 -34.58 93.74
N GLN A 153 42.88 -33.39 94.35
CA GLN A 153 43.98 -32.87 95.15
C GLN A 153 44.18 -33.73 96.41
#